data_AF-A0A973MY78-F1
#
_entry.id   AF-A0A973MY78-F1
#
_cell.length_a   1.000
_cell.length_b   1.000
_cell.length_c   1.000
_cell.angle_alpha   90.00
_cell.angle_beta   90.00
_cell.angle_gamma   90.00
#
_symmetry.space_group_name_H-M   'P 1'
#
loop_
_entity.id
_entity.type
_entity.pdbx_description
1 polymer ?
#
loop_
_entity_poly.entity_id
_entity_poly.type
_entity_poly.pdbx_seq_one_letter_code
_entity_poly.pdbx_strand_id
1 'polypeptide(L)'
;MTSLIDRDGALARGLSDIRTQFGVPAAFPANVVAEAENAAVRSLSDHADWTARPFVTLDPAPSTDLDQAFCIERSGADLILHYAIADVAWFVGPGGALDLEAWARGTTIYLPDGKASLYPGVLSEGAASLLPNVDRPSVVFTVRIDPAGKSSLDG
;
A
#
# COMPACT_ATOMS: atom_id res chain seq x y z
N MET A 1 -6.81 5.64 29.11
CA MET A 1 -7.54 5.91 27.85
C MET A 1 -8.96 6.24 28.23
N THR A 2 -9.44 7.46 28.01
CA THR A 2 -10.81 7.86 28.35
C THR A 2 -11.73 7.42 27.21
N SER A 3 -12.65 6.50 27.46
CA SER A 3 -13.62 6.06 26.44
C SER A 3 -14.66 7.17 26.22
N LEU A 4 -14.80 7.61 24.97
CA LEU A 4 -15.93 8.44 24.55
C LEU A 4 -17.11 7.51 24.24
N ILE A 5 -18.31 7.80 24.75
CA ILE A 5 -19.53 7.03 24.46
C ILE A 5 -20.51 7.94 23.72
N ASP A 6 -20.76 7.67 22.44
CA ASP A 6 -21.67 8.43 21.58
C ASP A 6 -23.12 7.97 21.74
N ARG A 7 -23.71 8.16 22.93
CA ARG A 7 -25.06 7.66 23.26
C ARG A 7 -26.15 8.14 22.30
N ASP A 8 -26.03 9.40 21.88
CA ASP A 8 -27.03 10.03 21.03
C ASP A 8 -26.68 9.90 19.54
N GLY A 9 -25.55 9.29 19.18
CA GLY A 9 -25.09 9.13 17.80
C GLY A 9 -24.66 10.44 17.12
N ALA A 10 -24.39 11.49 17.89
CA ALA A 10 -24.07 12.81 17.35
C ALA A 10 -22.71 12.82 16.63
N LEU A 11 -21.74 12.08 17.16
CA LEU A 11 -20.43 11.93 16.53
C LEU A 11 -20.56 11.12 15.23
N ALA A 12 -21.21 9.95 15.28
CA ALA A 12 -21.39 9.11 14.10
C ALA A 12 -22.13 9.84 12.97
N ARG A 13 -23.21 10.56 13.29
CA ARG A 13 -23.92 11.39 12.30
C ARG A 13 -23.05 12.52 11.77
N GLY A 14 -22.38 13.27 12.64
CA GLY A 14 -21.50 14.37 12.22
C GLY A 14 -20.39 13.93 11.28
N LEU A 15 -19.74 12.79 11.55
CA LEU A 15 -18.72 12.21 10.66
C LEU A 15 -19.32 11.75 9.32
N SER A 16 -20.53 11.20 9.34
CA SER A 16 -21.26 10.83 8.12
C SER A 16 -21.64 12.03 7.26
N ASP A 17 -22.08 13.13 7.89
CA ASP A 17 -22.44 14.37 7.21
C ASP A 17 -21.21 15.01 6.56
N ILE A 18 -20.07 15.03 7.27
CA ILE A 18 -18.79 15.48 6.73
C ILE A 18 -18.38 14.64 5.51
N ARG A 19 -18.44 13.30 5.60
CA ARG A 19 -18.12 12.42 4.46
C ARG A 19 -18.99 12.75 3.25
N THR A 20 -20.29 12.95 3.47
CA THR A 20 -21.23 13.27 2.40
C THR A 20 -20.94 14.64 1.79
N GLN A 21 -20.73 15.67 2.63
CA GLN A 21 -20.44 17.03 2.21
C GLN A 21 -19.19 17.12 1.32
N PHE A 22 -18.14 16.37 1.67
CA PHE A 22 -16.87 16.37 0.93
C PHE A 22 -16.78 15.25 -0.12
N GLY A 23 -17.86 14.51 -0.37
CA GLY A 23 -17.91 13.46 -1.39
C GLY A 23 -16.93 12.31 -1.15
N VAL A 24 -16.66 11.96 0.11
CA VAL A 24 -15.77 10.85 0.45
C VAL A 24 -16.38 9.53 -0.05
N PRO A 25 -15.68 8.76 -0.91
CA PRO A 25 -16.21 7.52 -1.46
C PRO A 25 -16.51 6.49 -0.37
N ALA A 26 -17.73 5.96 -0.35
CA ALA A 26 -18.17 5.03 0.70
C ALA A 26 -17.84 3.55 0.40
N ALA A 27 -18.05 3.10 -0.84
CA ALA A 27 -17.85 1.72 -1.25
C ALA A 27 -17.27 1.66 -2.66
N PHE A 28 -16.68 0.51 -3.02
CA PHE A 28 -16.21 0.25 -4.38
C PHE A 28 -17.37 -0.25 -5.25
N PRO A 29 -17.45 0.17 -6.52
CA PRO A 29 -18.35 -0.44 -7.49
C PRO A 29 -18.10 -1.95 -7.67
N ALA A 30 -19.14 -2.72 -7.98
CA ALA A 30 -19.05 -4.18 -8.05
C ALA A 30 -18.04 -4.70 -9.08
N ASN A 31 -17.91 -4.01 -10.22
CA ASN A 31 -16.91 -4.35 -11.24
C ASN A 31 -15.47 -4.12 -10.74
N VAL A 32 -15.25 -3.10 -9.91
CA VAL A 32 -13.94 -2.82 -9.30
C VAL A 32 -13.58 -3.92 -8.28
N VAL A 33 -14.54 -4.33 -7.46
CA VAL A 33 -14.35 -5.44 -6.50
C VAL A 33 -14.02 -6.74 -7.24
N ALA A 34 -14.79 -7.08 -8.28
CA ALA A 34 -14.56 -8.29 -9.06
C ALA A 34 -13.18 -8.28 -9.77
N GLU A 35 -12.76 -7.14 -10.31
CA GLU A 35 -11.42 -7.00 -10.90
C GLU A 35 -10.32 -7.17 -9.85
N ALA A 36 -10.50 -6.60 -8.65
CA ALA A 36 -9.56 -6.75 -7.54
C ALA A 36 -9.39 -8.19 -7.08
N GLU A 37 -10.50 -8.92 -6.90
CA GLU A 37 -10.48 -10.33 -6.50
C GLU A 37 -9.76 -11.20 -7.55
N ASN A 38 -10.01 -10.95 -8.83
CA ASN A 38 -9.32 -11.64 -9.92
C ASN A 38 -7.82 -11.29 -9.98
N ALA A 39 -7.46 -10.03 -9.75
CA ALA A 39 -6.06 -9.60 -9.72
C ALA A 39 -5.31 -10.19 -8.51
N ALA A 40 -5.98 -10.30 -7.36
CA ALA A 40 -5.38 -10.80 -6.12
C ALA A 40 -4.91 -12.26 -6.18
N VAL A 41 -5.47 -13.06 -7.09
CA VAL A 41 -5.12 -14.48 -7.27
C VAL A 41 -4.15 -14.72 -8.43
N ARG A 42 -3.60 -13.66 -9.05
CA ARG A 42 -2.57 -13.80 -10.09
C ARG A 42 -1.36 -14.53 -9.53
N SER A 43 -0.83 -15.46 -10.31
CA SER A 43 0.44 -16.14 -9.98
C SER A 43 1.61 -15.26 -10.41
N LEU A 44 2.62 -15.14 -9.56
CA LEU A 44 3.86 -14.43 -9.89
C LEU A 44 4.48 -15.01 -11.17
N SER A 45 4.87 -14.12 -12.09
CA SER A 45 5.56 -14.46 -13.33
C SER A 45 6.59 -13.37 -13.65
N ASP A 46 7.63 -13.70 -14.41
CA ASP A 46 8.56 -12.74 -15.05
C ASP A 46 9.33 -11.75 -14.14
N HIS A 47 9.16 -11.81 -12.82
CA HIS A 47 9.91 -11.02 -11.85
C HIS A 47 11.28 -11.64 -11.59
N ALA A 48 12.29 -10.80 -11.35
CA ALA A 48 13.55 -11.26 -10.79
C ALA A 48 13.33 -11.76 -9.35
N ASP A 49 13.93 -12.90 -9.00
CA ASP A 49 13.83 -13.45 -7.64
C ASP A 49 14.76 -12.71 -6.67
N TRP A 50 14.14 -12.02 -5.70
CA TRP A 50 14.81 -11.31 -4.61
C TRP A 50 14.46 -11.88 -3.22
N THR A 51 13.76 -13.01 -3.17
CA THR A 51 13.16 -13.58 -1.94
C THR A 51 14.20 -14.02 -0.89
N ALA A 52 15.44 -14.29 -1.31
CA ALA A 52 16.52 -14.69 -0.41
C ALA A 52 17.07 -13.53 0.45
N ARG A 53 16.74 -12.28 0.13
CA ARG A 53 17.24 -11.10 0.87
C ARG A 53 16.33 -10.78 2.07
N PRO A 54 16.90 -10.33 3.20
CA PRO A 54 16.14 -10.08 4.43
C PRO A 54 15.44 -8.72 4.40
N PHE A 55 14.48 -8.54 3.50
CA PHE A 55 13.63 -7.34 3.48
C PHE A 55 12.79 -7.25 4.76
N VAL A 56 12.64 -6.03 5.28
CA VAL A 56 11.78 -5.71 6.41
C VAL A 56 10.91 -4.50 6.11
N THR A 57 9.72 -4.46 6.69
CA THR A 57 8.85 -3.28 6.73
C THR A 57 9.01 -2.58 8.08
N LEU A 58 8.66 -1.29 8.16
CA LEU A 58 8.73 -0.52 9.40
C LEU A 58 7.53 0.43 9.49
N ASP A 59 6.47 -0.05 10.13
CA ASP A 59 5.16 0.59 10.14
C ASP A 59 4.54 0.56 11.54
N PRO A 60 3.51 1.38 11.82
CA PRO A 60 2.69 1.21 13.02
C PRO A 60 2.19 -0.23 13.17
N ALA A 61 2.15 -0.72 14.42
CA ALA A 61 1.75 -2.10 14.71
C ALA A 61 0.41 -2.59 14.10
N PRO A 62 -0.65 -1.76 13.95
CA PRO A 62 -1.91 -2.21 13.33
C PRO A 62 -1.93 -2.09 11.80
N SER A 63 -0.87 -1.61 11.15
CA SER A 63 -0.85 -1.40 9.70
C SER A 63 -0.93 -2.72 8.94
N THR A 64 -1.77 -2.75 7.91
CA THR A 64 -1.96 -3.90 7.02
C THR A 64 -1.68 -3.57 5.56
N ASP A 65 -1.63 -2.29 5.20
CA ASP A 65 -1.31 -1.73 3.90
C ASP A 65 0.17 -1.37 3.80
N LEU A 66 1.02 -2.39 3.95
CA LEU A 66 2.48 -2.25 3.87
C LEU A 66 2.91 -2.10 2.40
N ASP A 67 3.33 -0.89 2.02
CA ASP A 67 3.65 -0.51 0.64
C ASP A 67 5.15 -0.55 0.31
N GLN A 68 5.99 -0.62 1.34
CA GLN A 68 7.44 -0.53 1.21
C GLN A 68 8.17 -1.48 2.16
N ALA A 69 9.29 -2.02 1.69
CA ALA A 69 10.22 -2.81 2.47
C ALA A 69 11.65 -2.42 2.11
N PHE A 70 12.60 -2.64 3.03
CA PHE A 70 14.00 -2.37 2.75
C PHE A 70 14.93 -3.42 3.34
N CYS A 71 16.10 -3.58 2.74
CA CYS A 71 17.26 -4.19 3.39
C CYS A 71 18.51 -3.34 3.12
N ILE A 72 19.46 -3.36 4.05
CA ILE A 72 20.67 -2.56 3.98
C ILE A 72 21.88 -3.47 4.14
N GLU A 73 22.84 -3.32 3.22
CA GLU A 73 24.09 -4.05 3.19
C GLU A 73 25.28 -3.07 3.21
N ARG A 74 26.43 -3.51 3.73
CA ARG A 74 27.67 -2.71 3.67
C ARG A 74 28.43 -3.00 2.39
N SER A 75 28.99 -1.97 1.76
CA SER A 75 29.88 -2.07 0.60
C SER A 75 31.15 -1.24 0.84
N GLY A 76 32.12 -1.80 1.56
CA GLY A 76 33.29 -1.04 1.99
C GLY A 76 32.89 0.06 2.98
N ALA A 77 33.16 1.32 2.63
CA ALA A 77 32.72 2.48 3.42
C ALA A 77 31.27 2.89 3.14
N ASP A 78 30.71 2.45 2.00
CA ASP A 78 29.36 2.79 1.56
C ASP A 78 28.32 1.86 2.19
N LEU A 79 27.07 2.30 2.13
CA LEU A 79 25.87 1.47 2.34
C LEU A 79 25.18 1.22 0.99
N ILE A 80 24.62 0.03 0.84
CA ILE A 80 23.70 -0.32 -0.24
C ILE A 80 22.31 -0.50 0.38
N LEU A 81 21.38 0.34 0.00
CA LEU A 81 19.97 0.23 0.33
C LEU A 81 19.26 -0.44 -0.85
N HIS A 82 18.64 -1.57 -0.60
CA HIS A 82 17.63 -2.11 -1.50
C HIS A 82 16.26 -1.70 -0.97
N TYR A 83 15.54 -0.90 -1.75
CA TYR A 83 14.23 -0.37 -1.41
C TYR A 83 13.19 -1.00 -2.32
N ALA A 84 12.31 -1.82 -1.75
CA ALA A 84 11.22 -2.46 -2.46
C ALA A 84 9.93 -1.66 -2.27
N ILE A 85 9.27 -1.32 -3.36
CA ILE A 85 7.92 -0.75 -3.38
C ILE A 85 6.97 -1.80 -3.94
N ALA A 86 5.79 -1.97 -3.33
CA ALA A 86 4.74 -2.85 -3.84
C ALA A 86 4.45 -2.55 -5.32
N ASP A 87 4.48 -3.59 -6.17
CA ASP A 87 4.18 -3.43 -7.60
C ASP A 87 2.67 -3.42 -7.85
N VAL A 88 2.02 -2.30 -7.48
CA VAL A 88 0.58 -2.12 -7.68
C VAL A 88 0.21 -2.17 -9.17
N ALA A 89 1.10 -1.72 -10.06
CA ALA A 89 0.87 -1.72 -11.51
C ALA A 89 0.79 -3.15 -12.08
N TRP A 90 1.42 -4.14 -11.42
CA TRP A 90 1.23 -5.54 -11.77
C TRP A 90 -0.20 -6.04 -11.52
N PHE A 91 -0.94 -5.46 -10.56
CA PHE A 91 -2.34 -5.79 -10.30
C PHE A 91 -3.31 -4.94 -11.12
N VAL A 92 -2.99 -3.64 -11.28
CA VAL A 92 -3.88 -2.62 -11.83
C VAL A 92 -3.49 -2.29 -13.27
N GLY A 93 -4.26 -2.79 -14.23
CA GLY A 93 -4.03 -2.56 -15.65
C GLY A 93 -4.58 -1.21 -16.14
N PRO A 94 -3.87 -0.48 -17.02
CA PRO A 94 -4.37 0.77 -17.59
C PRO A 94 -5.74 0.61 -18.28
N GLY A 95 -6.66 1.52 -18.01
CA GLY A 95 -8.02 1.51 -18.55
C GLY A 95 -8.98 0.49 -17.94
N GLY A 96 -8.53 -0.30 -16.96
CA GLY A 96 -9.39 -1.21 -16.18
C GLY A 96 -10.31 -0.48 -15.20
N ALA A 97 -11.25 -1.19 -14.60
CA ALA A 97 -12.13 -0.62 -13.58
C ALA A 97 -11.35 -0.18 -12.34
N LEU A 98 -10.31 -0.93 -11.94
CA LEU A 98 -9.41 -0.53 -10.85
C LEU A 98 -8.68 0.77 -11.14
N ASP A 99 -8.11 0.91 -12.34
CA ASP A 99 -7.38 2.11 -12.77
C ASP A 99 -8.31 3.34 -12.79
N LEU A 100 -9.47 3.22 -13.44
CA LEU A 100 -10.45 4.31 -13.52
C LEU A 100 -10.98 4.75 -12.14
N GLU A 101 -11.25 3.79 -11.25
CA GLU A 101 -11.69 4.09 -9.88
C GLU A 101 -10.56 4.71 -9.05
N ALA A 102 -9.31 4.23 -9.21
CA ALA A 102 -8.16 4.83 -8.54
C ALA A 102 -7.95 6.29 -8.97
N TRP A 103 -8.12 6.60 -10.26
CA TRP A 103 -8.12 7.97 -10.77
C TRP A 103 -9.25 8.82 -10.18
N ALA A 104 -10.44 8.26 -10.03
CA ALA A 104 -11.58 8.96 -9.44
C ALA A 104 -11.40 9.24 -7.95
N ARG A 105 -10.80 8.30 -7.21
CA ARG A 105 -10.50 8.43 -5.77
C ARG A 105 -9.29 9.32 -5.48
N GLY A 106 -8.26 9.22 -6.32
CA GLY A 106 -6.99 9.94 -6.24
C GLY A 106 -6.05 9.52 -5.10
N THR A 107 -6.60 9.26 -3.90
CA THR A 107 -5.83 8.88 -2.71
C THR A 107 -6.68 8.09 -1.71
N THR A 108 -6.02 7.46 -0.73
CA THR A 108 -6.69 6.99 0.48
C THR A 108 -6.99 8.19 1.40
N ILE A 109 -8.25 8.35 1.80
CA ILE A 109 -8.67 9.40 2.75
C ILE A 109 -8.80 8.77 4.14
N TYR A 110 -7.97 9.18 5.09
CA TYR A 110 -8.03 8.73 6.48
C TYR A 110 -8.98 9.59 7.32
N LEU A 111 -9.88 8.93 8.04
CA LEU A 111 -10.92 9.54 8.86
C LEU A 111 -10.76 9.10 10.33
N PRO A 112 -11.31 9.84 11.30
CA PRO A 112 -11.26 9.44 12.71
C PRO A 112 -11.90 8.08 13.02
N ASP A 113 -12.84 7.63 12.20
CA ASP A 113 -13.60 6.37 12.34
C ASP A 113 -13.35 5.35 11.22
N GLY A 114 -12.34 5.56 10.37
CA GLY A 114 -11.99 4.62 9.31
C GLY A 114 -11.16 5.22 8.18
N LYS A 115 -11.24 4.65 6.98
CA LYS A 115 -10.61 5.19 5.78
C LYS A 115 -11.45 4.91 4.54
N ALA A 116 -11.39 5.80 3.57
CA ALA A 116 -11.82 5.54 2.20
C ALA A 116 -10.58 5.14 1.40
N SER A 117 -10.35 3.84 1.26
CA SER A 117 -9.17 3.29 0.59
C SER A 117 -9.11 3.63 -0.89
N LEU A 118 -7.90 3.80 -1.42
CA LEU A 118 -7.64 3.96 -2.85
C LEU A 118 -7.98 2.68 -3.65
N TYR A 119 -7.59 1.51 -3.12
CA TYR A 119 -7.87 0.19 -3.70
C TYR A 119 -8.70 -0.68 -2.75
N PRO A 120 -9.42 -1.68 -3.26
CA PRO A 120 -10.09 -2.67 -2.42
C PRO A 120 -9.10 -3.41 -1.51
N GLY A 121 -9.53 -3.73 -0.28
CA GLY A 121 -8.67 -4.32 0.75
C GLY A 121 -8.02 -5.65 0.35
N VAL A 122 -8.68 -6.45 -0.50
CA VAL A 122 -8.10 -7.69 -1.04
C VAL A 122 -6.77 -7.46 -1.78
N LEU A 123 -6.58 -6.26 -2.34
CA LEU A 123 -5.32 -5.80 -2.91
C LEU A 123 -4.51 -5.02 -1.87
N SER A 124 -5.01 -3.87 -1.40
CA SER A 124 -4.20 -2.91 -0.62
C SER A 124 -3.72 -3.44 0.73
N GLU A 125 -4.48 -4.34 1.36
CA GLU A 125 -4.16 -4.94 2.65
C GLU A 125 -3.84 -6.43 2.54
N GLY A 126 -3.71 -6.92 1.30
CA GLY A 126 -3.61 -8.33 0.97
C GLY A 126 -2.56 -8.58 -0.10
N ALA A 127 -3.00 -8.83 -1.34
CA ALA A 127 -2.14 -9.31 -2.42
C ALA A 127 -1.03 -8.32 -2.81
N ALA A 128 -1.28 -7.01 -2.72
CA ALA A 128 -0.28 -5.98 -3.02
C ALA A 128 0.50 -5.54 -1.78
N SER A 129 0.07 -5.90 -0.56
CA SER A 129 0.81 -5.56 0.65
C SER A 129 2.00 -6.48 0.85
N LEU A 130 3.14 -5.89 1.24
CA LEU A 130 4.39 -6.57 1.56
C LEU A 130 4.36 -7.24 2.94
N LEU A 131 3.34 -8.08 3.16
CA LEU A 131 3.13 -8.84 4.38
C LEU A 131 4.28 -9.84 4.62
N PRO A 132 4.63 -10.12 5.88
CA PRO A 132 5.76 -10.99 6.21
C PRO A 132 5.51 -12.45 5.77
N ASN A 133 6.60 -13.12 5.35
CA ASN A 133 6.63 -14.54 4.99
C ASN A 133 5.76 -14.94 3.79
N VAL A 134 5.47 -14.00 2.88
CA VAL A 134 4.78 -14.31 1.62
C VAL A 134 5.48 -13.58 0.48
N ASP A 135 5.68 -14.28 -0.63
CA ASP A 135 6.26 -13.67 -1.83
C ASP A 135 5.31 -12.63 -2.41
N ARG A 136 5.87 -11.48 -2.78
CA ARG A 136 5.12 -10.33 -3.28
C ARG A 136 5.83 -9.69 -4.46
N PRO A 137 5.08 -9.24 -5.48
CA PRO A 137 5.63 -8.51 -6.61
C PRO A 137 5.99 -7.10 -6.14
N SER A 138 7.23 -6.70 -6.43
CA SER A 138 7.80 -5.44 -5.97
C SER A 138 8.74 -4.86 -7.02
N VAL A 139 8.75 -3.53 -7.09
CA VAL A 139 9.78 -2.77 -7.81
C VAL A 139 10.92 -2.48 -6.83
N VAL A 140 12.12 -2.98 -7.12
CA VAL A 140 13.29 -2.81 -6.25
C VAL A 140 14.23 -1.76 -6.83
N PHE A 141 14.52 -0.72 -6.04
CA PHE A 141 15.57 0.25 -6.29
C PHE A 141 16.81 -0.13 -5.49
N THR A 142 17.97 -0.10 -6.13
CA THR A 142 19.26 -0.21 -5.42
C THR A 142 19.89 1.16 -5.34
N VAL A 143 20.21 1.59 -4.12
CA VAL A 143 20.75 2.92 -3.84
C VAL A 143 22.07 2.76 -3.09
N ARG A 144 23.14 3.30 -3.67
CA ARG A 144 24.44 3.42 -2.98
C ARG A 144 24.49 4.73 -2.22
N ILE A 145 24.97 4.67 -0.99
CA ILE A 145 25.07 5.83 -0.08
C ILE A 145 26.51 5.89 0.45
N ASP A 146 27.21 6.98 0.16
CA ASP A 146 28.60 7.18 0.61
C ASP A 146 28.68 7.61 2.10
N PRO A 147 29.89 7.66 2.71
CA PRO A 147 30.05 8.07 4.11
C PRO A 147 29.60 9.51 4.44
N ALA A 148 29.44 10.37 3.43
CA ALA A 148 28.92 11.72 3.58
C ALA A 148 27.39 11.77 3.43
N GLY A 149 26.73 10.63 3.15
CA GLY A 149 25.29 10.52 2.95
C GLY A 149 24.84 10.87 1.53
N LYS A 150 25.75 11.04 0.57
CA LYS A 150 25.37 11.25 -0.83
C LYS A 150 24.86 9.94 -1.42
N SER A 151 23.68 9.99 -2.04
CA SER A 151 23.05 8.84 -2.68
C SER A 151 23.16 8.86 -4.20
N SER A 152 23.21 7.68 -4.79
CA SER A 152 23.07 7.44 -6.23
C SER A 152 22.34 6.12 -6.46
N LEU A 153 21.50 6.06 -7.50
CA LEU A 153 20.96 4.77 -7.97
C LEU A 153 22.12 3.92 -8.50
N ASP A 154 22.16 2.64 -8.08
CA ASP A 154 23.12 1.64 -8.55
C ASP A 154 22.37 0.72 -9.53
N GLY A 155 22.63 0.89 -10.83
CA GLY A 155 21.87 0.28 -11.93
C GLY A 155 21.86 1.12 -13.19
#